data_AF-A0A9P5NNY5-F1
#
_entry.id   AF-A0A9P5NNY5-F1
#
_cell.length_a   1.000
_cell.length_b   1.000
_cell.length_c   1.000
_cell.angle_alpha   90.00
_cell.angle_beta   90.00
_cell.angle_gamma   90.00
#
_symmetry.space_group_name_H-M   'P 1'
#
loop_
_entity.id
_entity.type
_entity.pdbx_description
1 polymer ?
#
loop_
_entity_poly.entity_id
_entity_poly.type
_entity_poly.pdbx_seq_one_letter_code
_entity_poly.pdbx_strand_id
1 'polypeptide(L)'
;MASRMSQNKHVSYKSTPFLFLGHRNRSSHDSQVLRRSLAFALPSLAAIAPGLCDFVPHPARSRSTRPPDPFEFFQGGLAYELGTLPPKPEVVKGSFANGVLTVNVTHVGNSVSFQVPITPAVNATRPAPAVIAVGGASIPIPSDVAIINFNNNDIALQNDQSSEE
;
A
#
# COMPACT_ATOMS: atom_id res chain seq x y z
N MET A 1 -34.11 6.04 -48.21
CA MET A 1 -34.83 5.19 -47.23
C MET A 1 -34.01 5.12 -45.94
N ALA A 2 -34.62 5.62 -44.86
CA ALA A 2 -34.33 5.47 -43.43
C ALA A 2 -32.88 5.33 -42.93
N SER A 3 -32.40 6.46 -42.38
CA SER A 3 -31.47 6.53 -41.26
C SER A 3 -32.03 5.80 -40.03
N ARG A 4 -31.20 5.00 -39.33
CA ARG A 4 -31.50 4.52 -37.96
C ARG A 4 -30.30 4.72 -37.05
N MET A 5 -30.39 5.81 -36.28
CA MET A 5 -29.83 5.96 -34.93
C MET A 5 -30.37 4.85 -34.01
N SER A 6 -29.57 4.35 -33.06
CA SER A 6 -29.96 3.88 -31.71
C SER A 6 -28.79 3.06 -31.10
N GLN A 7 -28.27 3.23 -29.88
CA GLN A 7 -28.45 4.18 -28.80
C GLN A 7 -27.19 4.08 -27.92
N ASN A 8 -26.62 5.23 -27.57
CA ASN A 8 -25.47 5.36 -26.67
C ASN A 8 -25.98 5.23 -25.23
N LYS A 9 -25.70 4.12 -24.53
CA LYS A 9 -26.08 3.97 -23.11
C LYS A 9 -25.10 4.72 -22.22
N HIS A 10 -25.43 5.99 -21.99
CA HIS A 10 -24.83 6.85 -20.99
C HIS A 10 -25.28 6.41 -19.57
N VAL A 11 -24.41 5.74 -18.82
CA VAL A 11 -24.66 5.43 -17.40
C VAL A 11 -24.36 6.69 -16.59
N SER A 12 -25.43 7.38 -16.18
CA SER A 12 -25.40 8.55 -15.31
C SER A 12 -25.27 8.12 -13.85
N TYR A 13 -24.13 8.44 -13.22
CA TYR A 13 -23.99 8.31 -11.77
C TYR A 13 -24.50 9.60 -11.11
N LYS A 14 -25.57 9.48 -10.32
CA LYS A 14 -26.10 10.57 -9.51
C LYS A 14 -25.19 10.80 -8.30
N SER A 15 -24.59 11.99 -8.27
CA SER A 15 -23.97 12.61 -7.10
C SER A 15 -25.05 12.96 -6.06
N THR A 16 -24.90 12.47 -4.83
CA THR A 16 -25.65 12.96 -3.66
C THR A 16 -24.66 13.69 -2.73
N PRO A 17 -24.89 14.97 -2.42
CA PRO A 17 -24.05 15.69 -1.46
C PRO A 17 -24.46 15.34 -0.03
N PHE A 18 -23.52 14.86 0.79
CA PHE A 18 -23.65 14.89 2.24
C PHE A 18 -22.94 16.14 2.75
N LEU A 19 -23.74 17.10 3.23
CA LEU A 19 -23.26 18.38 3.73
C LEU A 19 -23.59 18.52 5.23
N PHE A 20 -22.54 18.93 5.94
CA PHE A 20 -22.48 19.73 7.18
C PHE A 20 -22.44 19.09 8.59
N LEU A 21 -21.26 19.32 9.19
CA LEU A 21 -20.99 20.09 10.42
C LEU A 21 -20.86 19.33 11.75
N GLY A 22 -19.64 19.38 12.28
CA GLY A 22 -19.35 18.99 13.66
C GLY A 22 -17.89 19.19 14.04
N HIS A 23 -17.39 20.43 14.03
CA HIS A 23 -16.15 20.79 14.69
C HIS A 23 -16.36 20.73 16.21
N ARG A 24 -15.63 19.88 16.94
CA ARG A 24 -15.27 20.13 18.34
C ARG A 24 -13.83 19.69 18.59
N ASN A 25 -12.98 20.71 18.62
CA ASN A 25 -11.68 20.70 19.23
C ASN A 25 -11.88 20.80 20.76
N ARG A 26 -11.32 19.90 21.58
CA ARG A 26 -11.04 20.24 23.00
C ARG A 26 -9.85 19.45 23.56
N SER A 27 -8.73 20.15 23.45
CA SER A 27 -7.60 20.20 24.37
C SER A 27 -7.98 20.06 25.86
N SER A 28 -7.25 19.18 26.53
CA SER A 28 -6.43 19.38 27.75
C SER A 28 -7.02 19.81 29.10
N HIS A 29 -6.35 19.24 30.12
CA HIS A 29 -6.21 19.62 31.54
C HIS A 29 -7.39 19.45 32.52
N ASP A 30 -7.16 18.51 33.44
CA ASP A 30 -7.01 18.76 34.89
C ASP A 30 -8.24 19.23 35.68
N SER A 31 -8.70 18.38 36.62
CA SER A 31 -9.24 18.81 37.92
C SER A 31 -9.48 17.61 38.84
N GLN A 32 -8.82 17.71 39.98
CA GLN A 32 -8.77 16.84 41.14
C GLN A 32 -10.05 16.88 42.03
N VAL A 33 -10.06 15.97 43.01
CA VAL A 33 -10.75 16.06 44.33
C VAL A 33 -12.26 15.80 44.37
N LEU A 34 -12.66 14.62 44.89
CA LEU A 34 -13.41 14.58 46.16
C LEU A 34 -13.34 13.21 46.84
N ARG A 35 -12.76 13.23 48.04
CA ARG A 35 -12.64 12.15 49.02
C ARG A 35 -14.03 11.70 49.49
N ARG A 36 -14.21 10.41 49.78
CA ARG A 36 -15.04 9.96 50.90
C ARG A 36 -14.59 8.60 51.43
N SER A 37 -14.12 8.64 52.67
CA SER A 37 -13.71 7.52 53.52
C SER A 37 -14.88 6.60 53.86
N LEU A 38 -14.59 5.30 53.99
CA LEU A 38 -15.02 4.52 55.16
C LEU A 38 -14.05 3.36 55.34
N ALA A 39 -13.23 3.44 56.39
CA ALA A 39 -12.38 2.35 56.85
C ALA A 39 -13.23 1.42 57.72
N PHE A 40 -13.25 0.13 57.40
CA PHE A 40 -13.73 -0.93 58.28
C PHE A 40 -12.57 -1.88 58.53
N ALA A 41 -12.18 -2.01 59.79
CA ALA A 41 -11.03 -2.78 60.24
C ALA A 41 -11.40 -4.27 60.44
N LEU A 42 -10.48 -5.16 60.07
CA LEU A 42 -10.36 -6.52 60.61
C LEU A 42 -8.86 -6.81 60.81
N PRO A 43 -8.43 -7.28 62.01
CA PRO A 43 -7.06 -7.74 62.19
C PRO A 43 -6.97 -9.24 61.89
N SER A 44 -5.73 -9.73 61.82
CA SER A 44 -5.30 -11.14 61.91
C SER A 44 -5.40 -11.97 60.62
N LEU A 45 -4.26 -12.18 59.95
CA LEU A 45 -3.37 -13.33 60.22
C LEU A 45 -2.21 -13.26 59.19
N ALA A 46 -0.97 -13.24 59.67
CA ALA A 46 0.18 -13.42 58.81
C ALA A 46 0.25 -14.88 58.35
N ALA A 47 0.14 -15.12 57.04
CA ALA A 47 0.54 -16.37 56.41
C ALA A 47 1.64 -16.05 55.40
N ILE A 48 2.86 -16.46 55.75
CA ILE A 48 4.05 -16.44 54.90
C ILE A 48 3.88 -17.56 53.86
N ALA A 49 3.90 -17.21 52.57
CA ALA A 49 4.19 -18.15 51.49
C ALA A 49 5.26 -17.52 50.58
N PRO A 50 6.47 -18.11 50.48
CA PRO A 50 7.47 -17.65 49.53
C PRO A 50 7.20 -18.29 48.17
N GLY A 51 7.33 -17.50 47.11
CA GLY A 51 7.44 -18.00 45.75
C GLY A 51 6.11 -18.19 45.03
N LEU A 52 5.70 -17.16 44.31
CA LEU A 52 5.12 -17.35 42.99
C LEU A 52 5.35 -16.06 42.19
N CYS A 53 6.36 -16.14 41.32
CA CYS A 53 6.52 -15.35 40.10
C CYS A 53 6.00 -13.91 40.15
N ASP A 54 6.91 -12.96 40.36
CA ASP A 54 6.76 -11.61 39.83
C ASP A 54 6.60 -11.71 38.31
N PHE A 55 5.37 -11.93 37.85
CA PHE A 55 4.99 -11.60 36.49
C PHE A 55 5.04 -10.08 36.43
N VAL A 56 6.24 -9.55 36.20
CA VAL A 56 6.40 -8.19 35.71
C VAL A 56 5.61 -8.16 34.41
N PRO A 57 4.46 -7.45 34.33
CA PRO A 57 3.83 -7.25 33.04
C PRO A 57 4.87 -6.49 32.22
N HIS A 58 5.48 -7.19 31.25
CA HIS A 58 6.18 -6.50 30.19
C HIS A 58 5.17 -5.52 29.60
N PRO A 59 5.52 -4.23 29.46
CA PRO A 59 4.61 -3.30 28.80
C PRO A 59 4.27 -3.93 27.46
N ALA A 60 2.97 -4.19 27.24
CA ALA A 60 2.48 -4.68 25.96
C ALA A 60 3.07 -3.75 24.90
N ARG A 61 4.02 -4.25 24.11
CA ARG A 61 4.66 -3.48 23.04
C ARG A 61 3.51 -3.00 22.16
N SER A 62 3.22 -1.71 22.25
CA SER A 62 2.14 -1.08 21.52
C SER A 62 2.31 -1.46 20.07
N ARG A 63 1.37 -2.27 19.56
CA ARG A 63 1.25 -2.60 18.13
C ARG A 63 0.69 -1.38 17.40
N SER A 64 1.32 -0.23 17.60
CA SER A 64 0.87 1.06 17.09
C SER A 64 2.02 2.06 17.02
N THR A 65 3.19 1.60 16.60
CA THR A 65 4.00 2.47 15.75
C THR A 65 3.58 2.11 14.34
N ARG A 66 2.91 3.04 13.64
CA ARG A 66 2.79 2.97 12.18
C ARG A 66 4.21 2.66 11.69
N PRO A 67 4.44 1.58 10.94
CA PRO A 67 5.77 1.30 10.44
C PRO A 67 6.29 2.57 9.76
N PRO A 68 7.60 2.87 9.86
CA PRO A 68 8.19 3.99 9.15
C PRO A 68 7.75 3.90 7.69
N ASP A 69 7.60 5.04 7.03
CA ASP A 69 7.25 4.97 5.64
C ASP A 69 8.29 4.12 4.90
N PRO A 70 7.86 3.28 3.95
CA PRO A 70 8.77 2.36 3.29
C PRO A 70 9.91 3.11 2.59
N PHE A 71 9.72 4.39 2.23
CA PHE A 71 10.76 5.21 1.61
C PHE A 71 11.92 5.53 2.56
N GLU A 72 11.67 5.74 3.85
CA GLU A 72 12.73 5.91 4.86
C GLU A 72 13.44 4.58 5.15
N PHE A 73 12.71 3.47 5.17
CA PHE A 73 13.31 2.15 5.43
C PHE A 73 14.32 1.73 4.35
N PHE A 74 14.04 2.00 3.07
CA PHE A 74 14.90 1.58 1.96
C PHE A 74 16.17 2.43 1.80
N GLN A 75 16.22 3.64 2.36
CA GLN A 75 17.38 4.52 2.22
C GLN A 75 18.58 4.13 3.10
N GLY A 76 18.36 3.37 4.18
CA GLY A 76 19.41 3.05 5.15
C GLY A 76 20.31 1.86 4.80
N GLY A 77 19.86 0.94 3.92
CA GLY A 77 20.57 -0.31 3.63
C GLY A 77 20.86 -0.57 2.15
N LEU A 78 20.13 0.05 1.24
CA LEU A 78 20.26 -0.19 -0.20
C LEU A 78 21.14 0.83 -0.91
N ALA A 79 21.51 1.95 -0.25
CA ALA A 79 22.25 3.03 -0.90
C ALA A 79 23.63 2.62 -1.44
N TYR A 80 24.30 1.66 -0.79
CA TYR A 80 25.61 1.16 -1.23
C TYR A 80 25.53 0.20 -2.41
N GLU A 81 24.44 -0.57 -2.54
CA GLU A 81 24.33 -1.65 -3.53
C GLU A 81 23.37 -1.33 -4.68
N LEU A 82 22.27 -0.62 -4.41
CA LEU A 82 21.17 -0.39 -5.36
C LEU A 82 20.92 1.11 -5.62
N GLY A 83 21.68 2.00 -4.98
CA GLY A 83 21.51 3.45 -5.08
C GLY A 83 20.28 3.98 -4.35
N THR A 84 19.91 5.23 -4.64
CA THR A 84 18.77 5.90 -4.00
C THR A 84 17.48 5.59 -4.77
N LEU A 85 16.48 5.01 -4.10
CA LEU A 85 15.13 4.92 -4.66
C LEU A 85 14.49 6.32 -4.64
N PRO A 86 14.18 6.92 -5.81
CA PRO A 86 13.61 8.26 -5.86
C PRO A 86 12.21 8.31 -5.22
N PRO A 87 11.75 9.50 -4.79
CA PRO A 87 10.41 9.66 -4.28
C PRO A 87 9.36 9.40 -5.36
N LYS A 88 8.10 9.27 -4.94
CA LYS A 88 6.98 9.11 -5.87
C LYS A 88 6.92 10.28 -6.88
N PRO A 89 6.75 10.00 -8.19
CA PRO A 89 6.59 11.03 -9.22
C PRO A 89 5.30 11.84 -9.05
N GLU A 90 5.23 13.06 -9.58
CA GLU A 90 4.03 13.90 -9.41
C GLU A 90 2.83 13.35 -10.19
N VAL A 91 3.05 12.80 -11.37
CA VAL A 91 1.98 12.35 -12.26
C VAL A 91 2.29 10.98 -12.83
N VAL A 92 1.31 10.08 -12.73
CA VAL A 92 1.27 8.79 -13.42
C VAL A 92 -0.07 8.67 -14.12
N LYS A 93 -0.07 8.40 -15.42
CA LYS A 93 -1.27 8.16 -16.23
C LYS A 93 -1.13 6.84 -16.98
N GLY A 94 -2.23 6.12 -17.12
CA GLY A 94 -2.30 4.87 -17.87
C GLY A 94 -3.41 4.91 -18.92
N SER A 95 -3.14 4.34 -20.09
CA SER A 95 -4.15 4.06 -21.11
C SER A 95 -3.99 2.63 -21.62
N PHE A 96 -5.10 1.89 -21.72
CA PHE A 96 -5.09 0.51 -22.17
C PHE A 96 -5.86 0.36 -23.48
N ALA A 97 -5.20 -0.17 -24.50
CA ALA A 97 -5.80 -0.45 -25.80
C ALA A 97 -5.11 -1.66 -26.43
N ASN A 98 -5.87 -2.49 -27.15
CA ASN A 98 -5.35 -3.59 -27.95
C ASN A 98 -4.41 -4.55 -27.18
N GLY A 99 -4.69 -4.80 -25.91
CA GLY A 99 -3.85 -5.67 -25.07
C GLY A 99 -2.57 -5.03 -24.54
N VAL A 100 -2.37 -3.72 -24.74
CA VAL A 100 -1.17 -3.01 -24.30
C VAL A 100 -1.56 -1.87 -23.35
N LEU A 101 -0.91 -1.83 -22.19
CA LEU A 101 -0.97 -0.72 -21.24
C LEU A 101 0.17 0.26 -21.54
N THR A 102 -0.16 1.47 -21.94
CA THR A 102 0.80 2.58 -22.02
C THR A 102 0.80 3.34 -20.69
N VAL A 103 1.96 3.45 -20.06
CA VAL A 103 2.15 4.20 -18.82
C VAL A 103 2.97 5.44 -19.12
N ASN A 104 2.46 6.60 -18.71
CA ASN A 104 3.13 7.89 -18.82
C ASN A 104 3.42 8.41 -17.41
N VAL A 105 4.68 8.72 -17.13
CA VAL A 105 5.13 9.24 -15.84
C VAL A 105 5.78 10.60 -16.05
N THR A 106 5.45 11.57 -15.19
CA THR A 106 6.09 12.89 -15.18
C THR A 106 6.64 13.18 -13.78
N HIS A 107 7.91 13.58 -13.72
CA HIS A 107 8.59 14.03 -12.50
C HIS A 107 9.49 15.23 -12.77
N VAL A 108 9.30 16.33 -12.03
CA VAL A 108 10.12 17.56 -12.12
C VAL A 108 10.26 18.08 -13.56
N GLY A 109 9.16 18.05 -14.31
CA GLY A 109 9.12 18.50 -15.71
C GLY A 109 9.65 17.49 -16.74
N ASN A 110 10.24 16.36 -16.31
CA ASN A 110 10.68 15.28 -17.19
C ASN A 110 9.58 14.23 -17.34
N SER A 111 9.45 13.63 -18.53
CA SER A 111 8.46 12.58 -18.76
C SER A 111 9.05 11.36 -19.45
N VAL A 112 8.55 10.18 -19.08
CA VAL A 112 8.85 8.89 -19.72
C VAL A 112 7.54 8.17 -20.03
N SER A 113 7.50 7.47 -21.17
CA SER A 113 6.38 6.61 -21.56
C SER A 113 6.91 5.24 -21.93
N PHE A 114 6.29 4.19 -21.39
CA PHE A 114 6.62 2.81 -21.70
C PHE A 114 5.35 1.98 -21.93
N GLN A 115 5.49 0.93 -22.73
CA GLN A 115 4.39 0.06 -23.13
C GLN A 115 4.54 -1.31 -22.50
N VAL A 116 3.44 -1.85 -21.99
CA VAL A 116 3.40 -3.11 -21.25
C VAL A 116 2.34 -4.00 -21.90
N PRO A 117 2.72 -4.98 -22.72
CA PRO A 117 1.80 -5.99 -23.22
C PRO A 117 1.20 -6.80 -22.07
N ILE A 118 -0.10 -7.07 -22.14
CA ILE A 118 -0.84 -7.85 -21.15
C ILE A 118 -1.50 -9.03 -21.85
N THR A 119 -1.10 -10.24 -21.45
CA THR A 119 -1.78 -11.49 -21.82
C THR A 119 -2.87 -11.76 -20.78
N PRO A 120 -4.16 -11.70 -21.14
CA PRO A 120 -5.24 -11.96 -20.19
C PRO A 120 -5.31 -13.45 -19.82
N ALA A 121 -5.81 -13.72 -18.61
CA ALA A 121 -6.16 -15.08 -18.19
C ALA A 121 -7.27 -15.65 -19.08
N VAL A 122 -7.18 -16.93 -19.40
CA VAL A 122 -8.12 -17.63 -20.28
C VAL A 122 -9.47 -17.75 -19.57
N ASN A 123 -10.55 -17.27 -20.22
CA ASN A 123 -11.93 -17.29 -19.71
C ASN A 123 -12.22 -16.39 -18.50
N ALA A 124 -11.36 -15.41 -18.20
CA ALA A 124 -11.60 -14.49 -17.10
C ALA A 124 -12.88 -13.65 -17.35
N THR A 125 -13.93 -13.91 -16.57
CA THR A 125 -15.19 -13.12 -16.58
C THR A 125 -15.12 -11.94 -15.60
N ARG A 126 -14.10 -11.93 -14.74
CA ARG A 126 -13.81 -10.91 -13.73
C ARG A 126 -12.30 -10.63 -13.75
N PRO A 127 -11.82 -9.52 -13.16
CA PRO A 127 -10.39 -9.28 -12.99
C PRO A 127 -9.70 -10.51 -12.40
N ALA A 128 -8.67 -10.99 -13.10
CA ALA A 128 -7.89 -12.16 -12.72
C ALA A 128 -6.67 -11.75 -11.91
N PRO A 129 -6.08 -12.65 -11.11
CA PRO A 129 -4.72 -12.45 -10.61
C PRO A 129 -3.76 -12.27 -11.79
N ALA A 130 -2.65 -11.56 -11.55
CA ALA A 130 -1.65 -11.29 -12.57
C ALA A 130 -0.23 -11.42 -12.03
N VAL A 131 0.68 -11.88 -12.89
CA VAL A 131 2.13 -11.86 -12.66
C VAL A 131 2.75 -10.77 -13.53
N ILE A 132 3.63 -9.96 -12.93
CA ILE A 132 4.48 -9.02 -13.68
C ILE A 132 5.77 -9.75 -14.02
N ALA A 133 5.93 -10.06 -15.30
CA ALA A 133 7.10 -10.74 -15.84
C ALA A 133 8.13 -9.67 -16.26
N VAL A 134 9.24 -9.58 -15.54
CA VAL A 134 10.31 -8.61 -15.80
C VAL A 134 11.23 -9.18 -16.89
N GLY A 135 11.28 -8.54 -18.05
CA GLY A 135 12.04 -9.00 -19.21
C GLY A 135 11.46 -10.23 -19.92
N GLY A 136 10.40 -10.83 -19.37
CA GLY A 136 9.78 -12.06 -19.86
C GLY A 136 9.45 -13.04 -18.73
N ALA A 137 8.65 -14.07 -19.03
CA ALA A 137 8.32 -15.14 -18.09
C ALA A 137 9.12 -16.41 -18.42
N SER A 138 9.88 -16.92 -17.46
CA SER A 138 10.66 -18.16 -17.59
C SER A 138 10.16 -19.29 -16.70
N ILE A 139 9.03 -19.08 -16.03
CA ILE A 139 8.34 -20.08 -15.20
C ILE A 139 6.98 -20.40 -15.82
N PRO A 140 6.48 -21.63 -15.69
CA PRO A 140 5.12 -21.96 -16.12
C PRO A 140 4.10 -21.10 -15.35
N ILE A 141 3.26 -20.37 -16.08
CA ILE A 141 2.18 -19.56 -15.51
C ILE A 141 0.84 -20.27 -15.81
N PRO A 142 0.03 -20.56 -14.78
CA PRO A 142 -1.30 -21.13 -14.95
C PRO A 142 -2.22 -20.28 -15.83
N SER A 143 -3.19 -20.90 -16.52
CA SER A 143 -4.07 -20.22 -17.48
C SER A 143 -5.08 -19.27 -16.84
N ASP A 144 -5.34 -19.39 -15.54
CA ASP A 144 -6.20 -18.51 -14.76
C ASP A 144 -5.47 -17.24 -14.25
N VAL A 145 -4.20 -17.08 -14.60
CA VAL A 145 -3.35 -15.94 -14.22
C VAL A 145 -2.97 -15.13 -15.46
N ALA A 146 -3.20 -13.82 -15.41
CA ALA A 146 -2.78 -12.90 -16.47
C ALA A 146 -1.26 -12.63 -16.39
N ILE A 147 -0.66 -12.33 -17.53
CA ILE A 147 0.77 -12.00 -17.62
C ILE A 147 0.90 -10.53 -18.03
N ILE A 148 1.59 -9.74 -17.22
CA ILE A 148 1.94 -8.35 -17.50
C ILE A 148 3.42 -8.35 -17.88
N ASN A 149 3.73 -8.21 -19.16
CA ASN A 149 5.10 -8.31 -19.65
C ASN A 149 5.81 -6.96 -19.57
N PHE A 150 6.55 -6.74 -18.50
CA PHE A 150 7.27 -5.50 -18.26
C PHE A 150 8.68 -5.58 -18.87
N ASN A 151 8.92 -4.81 -19.92
CA ASN A 151 10.26 -4.69 -20.51
C ASN A 151 11.10 -3.72 -19.69
N ASN A 152 12.02 -4.26 -18.87
CA ASN A 152 12.88 -3.44 -18.03
C ASN A 152 13.90 -2.63 -18.82
N ASN A 153 14.27 -3.07 -20.03
CA ASN A 153 15.23 -2.33 -20.88
C ASN A 153 14.69 -0.98 -21.35
N ASP A 154 13.36 -0.80 -21.42
CA ASP A 154 12.74 0.49 -21.75
C ASP A 154 12.91 1.52 -20.61
N ILE A 155 13.25 1.07 -19.40
CA ILE A 155 13.41 1.90 -18.20
C ILE A 155 14.89 2.02 -17.80
N ALA A 156 15.62 0.91 -17.86
CA ALA A 156 17.04 0.83 -17.54
C ALA A 156 17.70 -0.23 -18.43
N LEU A 157 18.54 0.22 -19.37
CA LEU A 157 19.25 -0.64 -20.31
C LEU A 157 20.30 -1.50 -19.59
N GLN A 158 20.40 -2.77 -20.01
CA GLN A 158 21.40 -3.73 -19.51
C GLN A 158 22.19 -4.33 -20.68
N ASN A 159 22.94 -3.50 -21.42
CA ASN A 159 23.67 -3.93 -22.61
C ASN A 159 25.11 -4.40 -22.32
N ASP A 160 25.65 -4.05 -21.15
CA ASP A 160 27.05 -4.33 -20.83
C ASP A 160 27.13 -5.61 -19.97
N GLN A 161 27.61 -6.68 -20.59
CA GLN A 161 27.94 -7.98 -19.97
C GLN A 161 29.44 -8.09 -19.66
N SER A 162 30.17 -6.98 -19.69
CA SER A 162 31.61 -6.96 -19.42
C SER A 162 31.84 -7.30 -17.95
N SER A 163 32.25 -8.53 -17.69
CA SER A 163 32.88 -8.92 -16.44
C SER A 163 34.20 -8.16 -16.31
N GLU A 164 34.40 -7.49 -15.20
CA GLU A 164 35.70 -6.93 -14.84
C GLU A 164 36.59 -8.10 -14.39
N GLU A 165 37.64 -8.41 -15.17
CA GLU A 165 38.75 -9.29 -14.75
C GLU A 165 39.83 -8.50 -13.99
#